data_AF-W7WCG9-F1
#
_entry.id   AF-W7WCG9-F1
#
_cell.length_a   1.000
_cell.length_b   1.000
_cell.length_c   1.000
_cell.angle_alpha   90.00
_cell.angle_beta   90.00
_cell.angle_gamma   90.00
#
_symmetry.space_group_name_H-M   'P 1'
#
loop_
_entity.id
_entity.type
_entity.pdbx_description
1 polymer ?
#
loop_
_entity_poly.entity_id
_entity_poly.type
_entity_poly.pdbx_seq_one_letter_code
_entity_poly.pdbx_strand_id
1 'polypeptide(L)'
;MIRDEDADFHPPDPAHPAWAETNYFGFYNAEEHLNVGVYALFRTNLGTVTSSVCINSRRTVTHWEADFCDMRSAIPVPQPRNLRDYRLSNGLHVRCLEPNRVWQIHYDDGQETRIDVRYEALMPGFDIHDPAMDDVRLGLARR
;
A
#
# COMPACT_ATOMS: atom_id res chain seq x y z
N MET A 1 9.54 15.74 -7.39
CA MET A 1 10.57 15.14 -6.50
C MET A 1 9.96 14.67 -5.19
N ILE A 2 10.00 13.35 -4.98
CA ILE A 2 9.57 12.68 -3.75
C ILE A 2 10.63 12.85 -2.66
N ARG A 3 10.19 13.12 -1.43
CA ARG A 3 11.01 13.31 -0.22
C ARG A 3 10.62 12.28 0.84
N ASP A 4 11.50 12.10 1.83
CA ASP A 4 11.26 11.15 2.93
C ASP A 4 9.97 11.43 3.70
N GLU A 5 9.59 12.71 3.84
CA GLU A 5 8.35 13.17 4.47
C GLU A 5 7.08 12.75 3.70
N ASP A 6 7.18 12.40 2.42
CA ASP A 6 6.04 11.90 1.64
C ASP A 6 5.64 10.46 2.02
N ALA A 7 6.44 9.80 2.89
CA ALA A 7 6.06 8.52 3.50
C ALA A 7 5.11 8.70 4.71
N ASP A 8 4.93 9.93 5.20
CA ASP A 8 4.04 10.27 6.31
C ASP A 8 2.63 10.62 5.81
N PHE A 9 1.69 10.76 6.75
CA PHE A 9 0.40 11.37 6.41
C PHE A 9 0.61 12.84 6.03
N HIS A 10 0.17 13.23 4.84
CA HIS A 10 0.16 14.65 4.48
C HIS A 10 -0.94 15.38 5.26
N PRO A 11 -0.77 16.70 5.50
CA PRO A 11 -1.82 17.52 6.09
C PRO A 11 -3.09 17.43 5.24
N PRO A 12 -4.21 16.90 5.78
CA PRO A 12 -5.40 16.74 4.99
C PRO A 12 -6.10 18.07 4.79
N ASP A 13 -6.60 18.32 3.57
CA ASP A 13 -7.49 19.45 3.31
C ASP A 13 -8.86 19.18 3.96
N PRO A 14 -9.31 19.96 4.97
CA PRO A 14 -10.59 19.74 5.63
C PRO A 14 -11.80 19.92 4.71
N ALA A 15 -11.66 20.66 3.60
CA ALA A 15 -12.72 20.85 2.61
C ALA A 15 -12.92 19.63 1.70
N HIS A 16 -12.04 18.61 1.79
CA HIS A 16 -12.13 17.37 1.04
C HIS A 16 -12.49 16.18 1.94
N PRO A 17 -13.79 15.88 2.14
CA PRO A 17 -14.23 14.73 2.96
C PRO A 17 -13.65 13.40 2.47
N ALA A 18 -13.39 13.29 1.17
CA ALA A 18 -12.80 12.13 0.53
C ALA A 18 -11.26 12.21 0.45
N TRP A 19 -10.58 13.02 1.27
CA TRP A 19 -9.11 12.97 1.37
C TRP A 19 -8.66 11.52 1.58
N ALA A 20 -7.64 11.10 0.85
CA ALA A 20 -7.18 9.72 0.82
C ALA A 20 -5.66 9.67 0.86
N GLU A 21 -5.17 8.79 1.72
CA GLU A 21 -3.76 8.39 1.80
C GLU A 21 -3.71 6.89 1.67
N THR A 22 -2.74 6.38 0.92
CA THR A 22 -2.75 4.96 0.54
C THR A 22 -1.41 4.29 0.76
N ASN A 23 -1.46 3.05 1.24
CA ASN A 23 -0.38 2.10 1.07
C ASN A 23 -0.88 0.94 0.23
N TYR A 24 -0.17 0.63 -0.84
CA TYR A 24 -0.44 -0.51 -1.71
C TYR A 24 0.84 -1.32 -1.87
N PHE A 25 0.74 -2.62 -1.61
CA PHE A 25 1.83 -3.57 -1.77
C PHE A 25 1.32 -4.76 -2.57
N GLY A 26 1.78 -4.86 -3.82
CA GLY A 26 1.52 -6.00 -4.69
C GLY A 26 2.79 -6.80 -4.88
N PHE A 27 2.74 -8.11 -4.64
CA PHE A 27 3.88 -9.00 -4.88
C PHE A 27 3.42 -10.38 -5.35
N TYR A 28 4.37 -11.14 -5.88
CA TYR A 28 4.14 -12.49 -6.39
C TYR A 28 5.14 -13.45 -5.77
N ASN A 29 4.66 -14.53 -5.17
CA ASN A 29 5.50 -15.67 -4.79
C ASN A 29 5.59 -16.62 -5.98
N ALA A 30 6.77 -16.70 -6.59
CA ALA A 30 6.99 -17.51 -7.78
C ALA A 30 6.97 -19.03 -7.51
N GLU A 31 7.39 -19.46 -6.31
CA GLU A 31 7.45 -20.88 -5.94
C GLU A 31 6.05 -21.44 -5.70
N GLU A 32 5.20 -20.67 -5.03
CA GLU A 32 3.82 -21.07 -4.68
C GLU A 32 2.78 -20.60 -5.71
N HIS A 33 3.22 -19.89 -6.74
CA HIS A 33 2.36 -19.28 -7.76
C HIS A 33 1.29 -18.31 -7.22
N LEU A 34 1.55 -17.62 -6.09
CA LEU A 34 0.58 -16.76 -5.42
C LEU A 34 0.77 -15.29 -5.81
N ASN A 35 -0.29 -14.67 -6.32
CA ASN A 35 -0.41 -13.21 -6.38
C ASN A 35 -1.01 -12.69 -5.09
N VAL A 36 -0.39 -11.66 -4.51
CA VAL A 36 -0.81 -11.06 -3.24
C VAL A 36 -0.98 -9.55 -3.43
N GLY A 37 -2.12 -9.03 -2.99
CA GLY A 37 -2.39 -7.62 -2.90
C GLY A 37 -2.74 -7.24 -1.46
N VAL A 38 -1.97 -6.31 -0.90
CA VAL A 38 -2.24 -5.68 0.41
C VAL A 38 -2.49 -4.19 0.16
N TYR A 39 -3.63 -3.69 0.63
CA TYR A 39 -4.03 -2.31 0.42
C TYR A 39 -4.63 -1.71 1.69
N ALA A 40 -4.19 -0.51 2.05
CA ALA A 40 -4.79 0.33 3.06
C ALA A 40 -5.12 1.71 2.48
N LEU A 41 -6.39 2.10 2.58
CA LEU A 41 -6.91 3.40 2.16
C LEU A 41 -7.37 4.17 3.38
N PHE A 42 -6.60 5.16 3.79
CA PHE A 42 -6.89 6.01 4.93
C PHE A 42 -7.70 7.22 4.50
N ARG A 43 -8.91 7.35 5.03
CA ARG A 43 -9.74 8.56 4.97
C ARG A 43 -9.53 9.37 6.24
N THR A 44 -8.42 10.08 6.33
CA THR A 44 -7.97 10.76 7.56
C THR A 44 -8.97 11.80 8.08
N ASN A 45 -9.70 12.48 7.19
CA ASN A 45 -10.79 13.40 7.57
C ASN A 45 -12.01 12.68 8.16
N LEU A 46 -12.27 11.43 7.75
CA LEU A 46 -13.36 10.60 8.28
C LEU A 46 -12.91 9.74 9.47
N GLY A 47 -11.61 9.65 9.74
CA GLY A 47 -11.06 8.80 10.79
C GLY A 47 -11.20 7.31 10.53
N THR A 48 -11.38 6.90 9.25
CA THR A 48 -11.52 5.50 8.86
C THR A 48 -10.43 5.03 7.90
N VAL A 49 -10.16 3.74 7.91
CA VAL A 49 -9.30 3.04 6.96
C VAL A 49 -10.04 1.84 6.38
N THR A 50 -9.91 1.65 5.08
CA THR A 50 -10.29 0.40 4.40
C THR A 50 -9.05 -0.44 4.23
N SER A 51 -9.11 -1.71 4.63
CA SER A 51 -8.05 -2.70 4.43
C SER A 51 -8.53 -3.77 3.48
N SER A 52 -7.69 -4.16 2.52
CA SER A 52 -7.92 -5.29 1.63
C SER A 52 -6.66 -6.14 1.54
N VAL A 53 -6.80 -7.43 1.86
CA VAL A 53 -5.77 -8.46 1.68
C VAL A 53 -6.36 -9.55 0.81
N CYS A 54 -5.85 -9.67 -0.42
CA CYS A 54 -6.32 -10.65 -1.39
C CYS A 54 -5.15 -11.52 -1.86
N ILE A 55 -5.38 -12.83 -1.95
CA ILE A 55 -4.39 -13.81 -2.39
C ILE A 55 -5.05 -14.73 -3.41
N ASN A 56 -4.38 -14.97 -4.54
CA ASN A 56 -4.87 -15.87 -5.58
C ASN A 56 -3.73 -16.59 -6.33
N SER A 57 -3.85 -17.91 -6.43
CA SER A 57 -2.95 -18.82 -7.17
C SER A 57 -3.18 -18.83 -8.68
N ARG A 58 -4.29 -18.24 -9.12
CA ARG A 58 -4.71 -18.16 -10.52
C ARG A 58 -5.32 -16.81 -10.80
N ARG A 59 -5.47 -16.47 -12.08
CA ARG A 59 -6.20 -15.26 -12.48
C ARG A 59 -7.64 -15.34 -11.99
N THR A 60 -8.05 -14.33 -11.24
CA THR A 60 -9.42 -14.09 -10.80
C THR A 60 -9.86 -12.72 -11.33
N VAL A 61 -11.16 -12.54 -11.57
CA VAL A 61 -11.70 -11.25 -12.05
C VAL A 61 -12.49 -10.52 -10.98
N THR A 62 -12.81 -11.23 -9.89
CA THR A 62 -13.54 -10.71 -8.74
C THR A 62 -12.89 -11.20 -7.44
N HIS A 63 -13.11 -10.45 -6.35
CA HIS A 63 -12.45 -10.73 -5.08
C HIS A 63 -12.97 -12.01 -4.40
N TRP A 64 -14.23 -12.43 -4.64
CA TRP A 64 -14.78 -13.68 -4.08
C TRP A 64 -14.31 -14.95 -4.81
N GLU A 65 -13.67 -14.80 -5.96
CA GLU A 65 -13.01 -15.91 -6.67
C GLU A 65 -11.57 -16.13 -6.20
N ALA A 66 -11.03 -15.21 -5.39
CA ALA A 66 -9.70 -15.33 -4.80
C ALA A 66 -9.64 -16.51 -3.83
N ASP A 67 -8.45 -17.09 -3.67
CA ASP A 67 -8.24 -18.17 -2.72
C ASP A 67 -8.38 -17.67 -1.29
N PHE A 68 -8.03 -16.39 -1.08
CA PHE A 68 -8.27 -15.68 0.16
C PHE A 68 -8.62 -14.22 -0.11
N CYS A 69 -9.57 -13.68 0.66
CA CYS A 69 -9.97 -12.28 0.58
C CYS A 69 -10.47 -11.79 1.96
N ASP A 70 -9.70 -10.93 2.63
CA ASP A 70 -10.15 -10.12 3.76
C ASP A 70 -10.32 -8.68 3.30
N MET A 71 -11.57 -8.24 3.20
CA MET A 71 -11.93 -6.87 2.83
C MET A 71 -12.75 -6.24 3.94
N ARG A 72 -12.17 -5.25 4.62
CA ARG A 72 -12.81 -4.54 5.71
C ARG A 72 -12.87 -3.06 5.41
N SER A 73 -14.07 -2.51 5.52
CA SER A 73 -14.33 -1.08 5.38
C SER A 73 -14.60 -0.46 6.74
N ALA A 74 -14.35 0.85 6.85
CA ALA A 74 -14.65 1.63 8.06
C ALA A 74 -13.95 1.14 9.35
N ILE A 75 -12.76 0.57 9.24
CA ILE A 75 -11.90 0.33 10.42
C ILE A 75 -11.51 1.70 10.99
N PRO A 76 -11.53 1.93 12.31
CA PRO A 76 -11.02 3.16 12.89
C PRO A 76 -9.53 3.35 12.60
N VAL A 77 -9.11 4.56 12.21
CA VAL A 77 -7.68 4.88 12.06
C VAL A 77 -7.00 4.83 13.45
N PRO A 78 -5.95 4.02 13.62
CA PRO A 78 -5.23 3.92 14.89
C PRO A 78 -4.72 5.27 15.40
N GLN A 79 -4.67 5.42 16.73
CA GLN A 79 -4.11 6.58 17.40
C GLN A 79 -2.85 6.19 18.21
N PRO A 80 -1.77 7.00 18.18
CA PRO A 80 -1.59 8.17 17.33
C PRO A 80 -1.55 7.80 15.84
N ARG A 81 -2.00 8.71 14.96
CA ARG A 81 -1.98 8.47 13.51
C ARG A 81 -0.52 8.34 13.05
N ASN A 82 -0.22 7.28 12.33
CA ASN A 82 1.11 7.06 11.76
C ASN A 82 0.99 6.19 10.50
N LEU A 83 1.34 6.75 9.32
CA LEU A 83 1.32 5.99 8.06
C LEU A 83 2.54 5.06 7.91
N ARG A 84 3.59 5.32 8.72
CA ARG A 84 4.85 4.58 8.71
C ARG A 84 4.89 3.44 9.72
N ASP A 85 3.97 3.37 10.68
CA ASP A 85 3.81 2.24 11.59
C ASP A 85 2.36 2.18 12.08
N TYR A 86 1.57 1.26 11.52
CA TYR A 86 0.17 1.10 11.92
C TYR A 86 -0.25 -0.36 12.03
N ARG A 87 -1.08 -0.64 13.03
CA ARG A 87 -1.75 -1.95 13.23
C ARG A 87 -3.24 -1.78 13.08
N LEU A 88 -3.87 -2.59 12.24
CA LEU A 88 -5.31 -2.60 12.01
C LEU A 88 -5.97 -3.79 12.73
N SER A 89 -7.27 -3.68 12.99
CA SER A 89 -8.04 -4.71 13.72
C SER A 89 -8.23 -6.02 12.96
N ASN A 90 -7.82 -6.07 11.68
CA ASN A 90 -7.79 -7.30 10.90
C ASN A 90 -6.44 -8.04 10.95
N GLY A 91 -5.49 -7.55 11.76
CA GLY A 91 -4.18 -8.18 11.91
C GLY A 91 -3.10 -7.64 10.97
N LEU A 92 -3.44 -6.72 10.06
CA LEU A 92 -2.44 -6.03 9.24
C LEU A 92 -1.57 -5.11 10.11
N HIS A 93 -0.26 -5.27 9.99
CA HIS A 93 0.77 -4.39 10.56
C HIS A 93 1.77 -4.01 9.47
N VAL A 94 1.89 -2.72 9.20
CA VAL A 94 2.85 -2.20 8.22
C VAL A 94 3.84 -1.30 8.94
N ARG A 95 5.12 -1.43 8.60
CA ARG A 95 6.20 -0.56 9.09
C ARG A 95 7.09 -0.10 7.94
N CYS A 96 7.31 1.19 7.84
CA CYS A 96 8.33 1.80 6.99
C CYS A 96 9.67 1.75 7.72
N LEU A 97 10.63 0.98 7.19
CA LEU A 97 11.99 0.88 7.72
C LEU A 97 12.90 1.96 7.13
N GLU A 98 12.70 2.27 5.84
CA GLU A 98 13.38 3.36 5.13
C GLU A 98 12.32 4.10 4.29
N PRO A 99 12.16 5.43 4.44
CA PRO A 99 11.15 6.22 3.74
C PRO A 99 11.11 5.89 2.24
N ASN A 100 9.91 5.64 1.71
CA ASN A 100 9.67 5.39 0.29
C ASN A 100 10.48 4.23 -0.34
N ARG A 101 11.14 3.38 0.47
CA ARG A 101 12.08 2.38 -0.03
C ARG A 101 11.92 1.00 0.58
N VAL A 102 11.89 0.90 1.91
CA VAL A 102 11.90 -0.39 2.61
C VAL A 102 10.74 -0.45 3.58
N TRP A 103 9.94 -1.50 3.46
CA TRP A 103 8.77 -1.76 4.28
C TRP A 103 8.80 -3.18 4.83
N GLN A 104 8.28 -3.34 6.04
CA GLN A 104 7.94 -4.63 6.62
C GLN A 104 6.43 -4.75 6.64
N ILE A 105 5.90 -5.80 6.03
CA ILE A 105 4.47 -6.07 5.96
C ILE A 105 4.22 -7.37 6.71
N HIS A 106 3.41 -7.28 7.74
CA HIS A 106 2.93 -8.43 8.50
C HIS A 106 1.40 -8.47 8.44
N TYR A 107 0.83 -9.63 8.22
CA TYR A 107 -0.60 -9.87 8.34
C TYR A 107 -0.81 -11.24 9.00
N ASP A 108 -1.73 -11.31 9.94
CA ASP A 108 -2.19 -12.57 10.54
C ASP A 108 -3.70 -12.43 10.78
N ASP A 109 -4.49 -13.25 10.09
CA ASP A 109 -5.95 -13.24 10.24
C ASP A 109 -6.42 -13.86 11.56
N GLY A 110 -5.49 -14.37 12.38
CA GLY A 110 -5.74 -15.09 13.62
C GLY A 110 -6.19 -16.53 13.38
N GLN A 111 -6.15 -17.02 12.13
CA GLN A 111 -6.52 -18.36 11.70
C GLN A 111 -5.31 -19.01 11.00
N GLU A 112 -5.38 -19.24 9.70
CA GLU A 112 -4.37 -19.98 8.92
C GLU A 112 -3.64 -19.10 7.90
N THR A 113 -4.04 -17.83 7.73
CA THR A 113 -3.46 -16.95 6.69
C THR A 113 -2.50 -15.95 7.29
N ARG A 114 -1.24 -16.04 6.89
CA ARG A 114 -0.18 -15.12 7.33
C ARG A 114 0.65 -14.58 6.17
N ILE A 115 1.07 -13.34 6.31
CA ILE A 115 2.06 -12.68 5.44
C ILE A 115 3.15 -12.14 6.36
N ASP A 116 4.42 -12.42 6.03
CA ASP A 116 5.59 -11.79 6.63
C ASP A 116 6.61 -11.54 5.53
N VAL A 117 6.67 -10.30 5.03
CA VAL A 117 7.53 -9.93 3.91
C VAL A 117 8.26 -8.61 4.17
N ARG A 118 9.54 -8.59 3.80
CA ARG A 118 10.30 -7.37 3.58
C ARG A 118 10.09 -6.93 2.13
N TYR A 119 9.49 -5.77 1.95
CA TYR A 119 9.20 -5.18 0.64
C TYR A 119 10.19 -4.06 0.38
N GLU A 120 11.08 -4.25 -0.60
CA GLU A 120 12.19 -3.33 -0.89
C GLU A 120 12.13 -2.84 -2.34
N ALA A 121 12.21 -1.51 -2.50
CA ALA A 121 12.21 -0.87 -3.80
C ALA A 121 13.50 -1.18 -4.57
N LEU A 122 13.35 -1.46 -5.87
CA LEU A 122 14.46 -1.72 -6.78
C LEU A 122 15.13 -0.43 -7.30
N MET A 123 14.42 0.70 -7.21
CA MET A 123 14.86 2.02 -7.67
C MET A 123 14.25 3.12 -6.80
N PRO A 124 14.76 4.36 -6.86
CA PRO A 124 14.11 5.50 -6.22
C PRO A 124 12.65 5.68 -6.67
N GLY A 125 11.84 6.32 -5.81
CA GLY A 125 10.45 6.64 -6.13
C GLY A 125 10.33 7.45 -7.43
N PHE A 126 9.33 7.09 -8.24
CA PHE A 126 9.06 7.73 -9.51
C PHE A 126 7.90 8.73 -9.39
N ASP A 127 8.16 9.98 -9.77
CA ASP A 127 7.16 11.05 -9.79
C ASP A 127 6.77 11.35 -11.23
N ILE A 128 5.56 10.94 -11.63
CA ILE A 128 5.02 11.15 -12.99
C ILE A 128 4.86 12.64 -13.34
N HIS A 129 4.85 13.53 -12.36
CA HIS A 129 4.73 14.97 -12.55
C HIS A 129 6.07 15.67 -12.55
N ASP A 130 7.17 14.96 -12.24
CA ASP A 130 8.51 15.49 -12.29
C ASP A 130 9.07 15.41 -13.73
N PRO A 131 9.19 16.54 -14.45
CA PRO A 131 9.66 16.52 -15.83
C PRO A 131 11.11 16.06 -15.96
N ALA A 132 11.90 16.04 -14.88
CA ALA A 132 13.25 15.51 -14.89
C ALA A 132 13.30 13.97 -14.84
N MET A 133 12.21 13.32 -14.42
CA MET A 133 12.08 11.85 -14.40
C MET A 133 11.38 11.30 -15.66
N ASP A 134 10.74 12.16 -16.46
CA ASP A 134 10.03 11.76 -17.69
C ASP A 134 10.99 11.48 -18.86
N ASP A 135 11.46 10.23 -18.94
CA ASP A 135 12.40 9.74 -19.96
C ASP A 135 11.79 9.70 -21.38
N VAL A 136 10.45 9.77 -21.52
CA VAL A 136 9.77 9.76 -22.83
C VAL A 136 10.10 11.02 -23.65
N ARG A 137 10.41 12.15 -22.99
CA ARG A 137 10.84 13.38 -23.67
C ARG A 137 12.26 13.30 -24.25
N LEU A 138 13.13 12.45 -23.71
CA LEU A 138 14.51 12.30 -24.18
C LEU A 138 14.62 11.49 -25.49
N GLY A 139 13.61 10.67 -25.80
CA GLY A 139 13.53 9.88 -27.05
C GLY A 139 13.02 10.64 -28.28
N LEU A 140 12.29 11.74 -28.10
CA LEU A 140 11.74 12.57 -29.19
C LEU A 140 12.66 13.71 -29.63
N ALA A 141 13.66 14.09 -28.81
CA ALA A 141 14.67 15.09 -29.16
C ALA A 141 15.89 14.51 -29.90
N ARG A 142 15.92 13.19 -30.16
CA ARG A 142 17.01 12.47 -30.84
C ARG A 142 16.62 11.87 -32.20
N ARG A 143 15.63 12.44 -32.89
CA ARG A 143 15.30 12.09 -34.28
C ARG A 143 15.37 13.31 -35.18
#